data_AF-A0A2E3JRG4-F1
#
_entry.id   AF-A0A2E3JRG4-F1
#
_cell.length_a   1.000
_cell.length_b   1.000
_cell.length_c   1.000
_cell.angle_alpha   90.00
_cell.angle_beta   90.00
_cell.angle_gamma   90.00
#
_symmetry.space_group_name_H-M   'P 1'
#
loop_
_entity.id
_entity.type
_entity.pdbx_description
1 polymer ?
#
loop_
_entity_poly.entity_id
_entity_poly.type
_entity_poly.pdbx_seq_one_letter_code
_entity_poly.pdbx_strand_id
1 'polypeptide(L)' 'MVTKSEFQTSSEFSQHIEKKAVSAGNYIDVLVEYCTKNDIEIESVKKLLTASLKEKIKAEAIGLNLVKGQKSCKLPI' A
#
# COMPACT_ATOMS: atom_id res chain seq x y z
N MET A 1 -5.32 -4.84 -27.44
CA MET A 1 -6.00 -5.52 -26.32
C MET A 1 -6.22 -4.51 -25.21
N VAL A 2 -7.39 -4.57 -24.59
CA VAL A 2 -8.08 -3.44 -23.95
C VAL A 2 -7.34 -2.94 -22.69
N THR A 3 -6.89 -1.69 -22.73
CA THR A 3 -6.45 -0.92 -21.55
C THR A 3 -7.68 -0.59 -20.71
N LYS A 4 -7.96 -1.39 -19.68
CA LYS A 4 -9.00 -1.05 -18.71
C LYS A 4 -8.37 -0.22 -17.60
N SER A 5 -8.18 1.06 -17.88
CA SER A 5 -7.72 2.05 -16.91
C SER A 5 -8.83 2.27 -15.89
N GLU A 6 -8.95 1.40 -14.88
CA GLU A 6 -9.90 1.62 -13.76
C GLU A 6 -9.62 2.93 -13.01
N PHE A 7 -8.42 3.48 -13.21
CA PHE A 7 -7.98 4.77 -12.67
C PHE A 7 -7.34 5.60 -13.77
N GLN A 8 -7.80 6.83 -13.96
CA GLN A 8 -7.17 7.77 -14.90
C GLN A 8 -5.98 8.48 -14.27
N THR A 9 -5.92 8.57 -12.94
CA THR A 9 -4.86 9.26 -12.22
C THR A 9 -4.36 8.49 -11.01
N SER A 10 -3.12 8.76 -10.60
CA SER A 10 -2.54 8.26 -9.35
C SER A 10 -3.33 8.71 -8.11
N SER A 11 -3.97 9.88 -8.18
CA SER A 11 -4.81 10.41 -7.11
C SER A 11 -6.06 9.54 -6.91
N GLU A 12 -6.77 9.21 -7.99
CA GLU A 12 -7.96 8.35 -7.91
C GLU A 12 -7.62 6.95 -7.39
N PHE A 13 -6.52 6.37 -7.87
CA PHE A 13 -6.04 5.08 -7.38
C PHE A 13 -5.73 5.14 -5.87
N SER A 14 -4.98 6.17 -5.45
CA SER A 14 -4.61 6.32 -4.05
C SER A 14 -5.84 6.52 -3.17
N GLN A 15 -6.82 7.32 -3.60
CA GLN A 15 -8.07 7.50 -2.87
C GLN A 15 -8.90 6.21 -2.78
N HIS A 16 -8.92 5.39 -3.83
CA HIS A 16 -9.61 4.10 -3.82
C HIS A 16 -9.02 3.15 -2.78
N ILE A 17 -7.69 3.01 -2.79
CA ILE A 17 -6.97 2.20 -1.80
C ILE A 17 -7.19 2.74 -0.39
N GLU A 18 -7.08 4.06 -0.19
CA GLU A 18 -7.30 4.67 1.12
C GLU A 18 -8.71 4.41 1.67
N LYS A 19 -9.76 4.56 0.84
CA LYS A 19 -11.14 4.29 1.26
C LYS A 19 -11.32 2.84 1.71
N LYS A 20 -10.78 1.88 0.95
CA LYS A 20 -10.85 0.46 1.31
C LYS A 20 -10.02 0.15 2.55
N ALA A 21 -8.83 0.73 2.69
CA ALA A 21 -7.97 0.57 3.84
C ALA A 21 -8.57 1.13 5.12
N VAL A 22 -9.31 2.24 5.05
CA VAL A 22 -10.04 2.79 6.21
C VAL A 22 -11.11 1.81 6.70
N SER A 23 -11.80 1.11 5.79
CA SER A 23 -12.79 0.10 6.17
C SER A 23 -12.17 -1.21 6.66
N ALA A 24 -11.05 -1.63 6.08
CA ALA A 24 -10.38 -2.89 6.42
C ALA A 24 -9.40 -2.78 7.59
N GLY A 25 -8.91 -1.57 7.90
CA GLY A 25 -7.91 -1.29 8.93
C GLY A 25 -6.45 -1.49 8.50
N ASN A 26 -6.18 -2.08 7.33
CA ASN A 26 -4.82 -2.40 6.85
C ASN A 26 -4.64 -1.91 5.41
N TYR A 27 -3.63 -1.07 5.15
CA TYR A 27 -3.33 -0.56 3.80
C TYR A 27 -2.53 -1.58 3.00
N ILE A 28 -1.65 -2.34 3.65
CA ILE A 28 -0.79 -3.33 2.99
C ILE A 28 -1.65 -4.43 2.37
N ASP A 29 -2.55 -5.03 3.17
CA ASP A 29 -3.38 -6.14 2.72
C ASP A 29 -4.34 -5.71 1.59
N VAL A 30 -4.99 -4.55 1.74
CA VAL A 30 -5.89 -4.02 0.72
C VAL A 30 -5.17 -3.78 -0.61
N LEU A 31 -3.92 -3.28 -0.55
CA LEU A 31 -3.11 -3.05 -1.74
C LEU A 31 -2.74 -4.37 -2.42
N VAL A 32 -2.29 -5.36 -1.65
CA VAL A 32 -1.90 -6.68 -2.17
C VAL A 32 -3.13 -7.39 -2.75
N GLU A 33 -4.26 -7.40 -2.04
CA GLU A 33 -5.50 -8.00 -2.49
C GLU A 33 -6.00 -7.36 -3.79
N TYR A 34 -5.90 -6.03 -3.91
CA TYR A 34 -6.22 -5.33 -5.15
C TYR A 34 -5.30 -5.78 -6.30
N CYS A 35 -3.99 -5.89 -6.07
CA CYS A 35 -3.04 -6.35 -7.09
C CYS A 35 -3.33 -7.80 -7.51
N THR A 36 -3.57 -8.70 -6.54
CA THR A 36 -3.88 -10.11 -6.81
C THR A 36 -5.20 -10.28 -7.56
N LYS A 37 -6.25 -9.53 -7.21
CA LYS A 37 -7.56 -9.63 -7.87
C LYS A 37 -7.56 -9.14 -9.32
N ASN A 38 -6.71 -8.17 -9.62
CA ASN A 38 -6.63 -7.56 -10.95
C ASN A 38 -5.44 -8.05 -11.77
N ASP A 39 -4.66 -9.00 -11.24
CA ASP A 39 -3.43 -9.52 -11.84
C ASP A 39 -2.44 -8.40 -12.23
N ILE A 40 -2.24 -7.46 -11.30
CA ILE A 40 -1.37 -6.28 -11.49
C ILE A 40 -0.03 -6.49 -10.77
N GLU A 41 1.07 -6.25 -11.49
CA GLU A 41 2.41 -6.24 -10.92
C GLU A 41 2.61 -5.06 -9.96
N ILE A 42 3.13 -5.34 -8.76
CA ILE A 42 3.36 -4.34 -7.72
C ILE A 42 4.29 -3.19 -8.16
N GLU A 43 5.24 -3.47 -9.05
CA GLU A 43 6.15 -2.44 -9.58
C GLU A 43 5.42 -1.36 -10.38
N SER A 44 4.37 -1.74 -11.10
CA SER A 44 3.54 -0.82 -11.87
C SER A 44 2.73 0.10 -10.95
N VAL A 45 2.27 -0.43 -9.82
CA VAL A 45 1.45 0.27 -8.83
C VAL A 45 2.25 1.32 -8.05
N LYS A 46 3.56 1.12 -7.87
CA LYS A 46 4.46 2.06 -7.18
C LYS A 46 4.40 3.49 -7.74
N LYS A 47 4.11 3.64 -9.04
CA LYS A 47 3.95 4.94 -9.72
C LYS A 47 2.58 5.58 -9.47
N LEU A 48 1.57 4.78 -9.12
CA LEU A 48 0.20 5.23 -8.85
C LEU A 48 -0.02 5.63 -7.38
N LEU A 49 0.86 5.20 -6.48
CA LEU A 49 0.82 5.56 -5.07
C LEU A 49 1.35 6.99 -4.83
N THR A 50 0.50 7.86 -4.27
CA THR A 50 0.87 9.21 -3.81
C THR A 50 1.89 9.15 -2.66
N ALA A 51 2.57 10.26 -2.40
CA ALA A 51 3.50 10.38 -1.28
C ALA A 51 2.82 10.10 0.07
N SER A 52 1.60 10.62 0.27
CA SER A 52 0.81 10.41 1.49
C SER A 52 0.48 8.93 1.73
N LEU A 53 0.07 8.21 0.68
CA LEU A 53 -0.29 6.80 0.81
C LEU A 53 0.95 5.93 1.07
N LYS A 54 2.08 6.25 0.43
CA LYS A 54 3.38 5.60 0.72
C LYS A 54 3.78 5.76 2.19
N GLU A 55 3.59 6.94 2.76
CA GLU A 55 3.90 7.20 4.16
C GLU A 55 3.00 6.38 5.10
N LYS A 56 1.69 6.32 4.83
CA LYS A 56 0.74 5.48 5.60
C LYS A 56 1.11 4.00 5.57
N ILE A 57 1.39 3.46 4.38
CA ILE A 57 1.84 2.07 4.20
C ILE A 57 3.15 1.82 4.97
N LYS A 58 4.09 2.76 4.91
CA LYS A 58 5.36 2.64 5.65
C LYS A 58 5.12 2.67 7.16
N ALA A 59 4.28 3.57 7.66
CA ALA A 59 3.96 3.67 9.08
C ALA A 59 3.32 2.37 9.60
N GLU A 60 2.39 1.80 8.84
CA GLU A 60 1.79 0.48 9.12
C GLU A 60 2.86 -0.62 9.13
N ALA A 61 3.72 -0.68 8.11
CA ALA A 61 4.79 -1.67 8.02
C ALA A 61 5.78 -1.59 9.19
N ILE A 62 6.09 -0.39 9.70
CA ILE A 62 6.89 -0.19 10.91
C ILE A 62 6.12 -0.65 12.16
N GLY A 63 4.83 -0.32 12.23
CA GLY A 63 3.92 -0.77 13.29
C GLY A 63 3.95 -2.29 13.44
N LEU A 64 3.81 -2.99 12.31
CA LEU A 64 3.82 -4.45 12.18
C LEU A 64 5.22 -5.09 12.18
N ASN A 65 6.28 -4.29 12.36
CA ASN A 65 7.67 -4.76 12.37
C ASN A 65 8.09 -5.50 11.08
N LEU A 66 7.51 -5.13 9.93
CA LEU A 66 7.81 -5.69 8.61
C LEU A 66 9.03 -5.04 7.95
N VAL A 67 9.51 -3.90 8.49
CA VAL A 67 10.68 -3.18 7.99
C VAL A 67 11.86 -3.35 8.94
N LYS A 68 12.89 -4.06 8.49
CA LYS A 68 14.13 -4.27 9.25
C LYS A 68 14.85 -2.93 9.50
N GLY A 69 15.41 -2.76 10.70
CA GLY A 69 16.27 -1.63 11.05
C GLY A 69 15.58 -0.38 11.60
N GLN A 70 14.24 -0.35 11.70
CA GLN A 70 13.51 0.80 12.28
C GLN A 70 13.24 0.66 13.78
N LYS A 71 13.07 -0.56 14.29
CA LYS A 71 12.98 -0.83 15.72
C LYS A 71 14.23 -1.60 16.15
N SER A 72 15.08 -0.98 16.95
CA SER A 72 16.14 -1.70 17.65
C SER A 72 15.49 -2.50 18.77
N CYS A 73 15.16 -3.77 18.52
CA CYS A 73 14.80 -4.72 19.57
C CYS A 73 16.06 -5.05 20.39
N LYS A 74 16.52 -4.08 21.19
CA LYS A 74 17.51 -4.36 22.22
C LYS A 74 16.76 -4.87 23.43
N LEU A 75 17.03 -6.12 23.79
CA LEU A 75 16.61 -6.65 25.09
C LEU A 75 17.22 -5.75 26.17
N PRO A 76 16.44 -5.32 27.18
CA PRO A 76 17.00 -4.70 28.37
C PRO A 76 18.03 -5.67 28.98
N ILE A 77 19.22 -5.15 29.30
CA ILE A 77 20.27 -5.88 30.01
C ILE A 77 20.05 -5.74 31.51
#